data_AF-A0A2E3MYD7-F1
#
_entry.id   AF-A0A2E3MYD7-F1
#
_cell.length_a   1.000
_cell.length_b   1.000
_cell.length_c   1.000
_cell.angle_alpha   90.00
_cell.angle_beta   90.00
_cell.angle_gamma   90.00
#
_symmetry.space_group_name_H-M   'P 1'
#
loop_
_entity.id
_entity.type
_entity.pdbx_description
1 polymer ?
#
loop_
_entity_poly.entity_id
_entity_poly.type
_entity_poly.pdbx_seq_one_letter_code
_entity_poly.pdbx_strand_id
1 'polypeptide(L)'
;MEKIDQGQFAERIDRISEIFSQLAYHAEQQALSRCPYKNRLDCCTAQFGCRNQRDIDAQCGLPACRGDDQLNYRHAWEVEAQDEGGL
;
A
#
# COMPACT_ATOMS: atom_id res chain seq x y z
N MET A 1 10.25 36.40 -18.92
CA MET A 1 10.27 35.29 -17.96
C MET A 1 10.28 35.93 -16.59
N GLU A 2 9.24 35.70 -15.79
CA GLU A 2 9.13 36.29 -14.46
C GLU A 2 10.23 35.71 -13.57
N LYS A 3 10.88 36.55 -12.74
CA LYS A 3 11.91 36.08 -11.82
C LYS A 3 11.23 35.21 -10.76
N ILE A 4 11.57 33.93 -10.73
CA ILE A 4 11.11 33.02 -9.68
C ILE A 4 11.76 33.47 -8.37
N ASP A 5 10.92 33.77 -7.39
CA ASP A 5 11.35 33.92 -6.01
C ASP A 5 11.81 32.55 -5.50
N GLN A 6 13.11 32.43 -5.25
CA GLN A 6 13.72 31.17 -4.81
C GLN A 6 13.21 30.72 -3.44
N GLY A 7 12.85 31.66 -2.56
CA GLY A 7 12.31 31.36 -1.24
C GLY A 7 10.90 30.79 -1.32
N GLN A 8 10.03 31.44 -2.09
CA GLN A 8 8.66 30.93 -2.33
C GLN A 8 8.66 29.61 -3.10
N PHE A 9 9.64 29.39 -3.99
CA PHE A 9 9.81 28.12 -4.67
C PHE A 9 10.22 27.02 -3.69
N ALA A 10 11.22 27.26 -2.83
CA ALA A 10 11.64 26.31 -1.80
C ALA A 10 10.48 25.94 -0.87
N GLU A 11 9.70 26.91 -0.39
CA GLU A 11 8.54 26.68 0.46
C GLU A 11 7.50 25.75 -0.19
N ARG A 12 7.26 25.91 -1.51
CA ARG A 12 6.36 25.02 -2.26
C ARG A 12 6.91 23.61 -2.38
N ILE A 13 8.22 23.46 -2.58
CA ILE A 13 8.88 22.15 -2.63
C ILE A 13 8.80 21.47 -1.27
N ASP A 14 9.06 22.19 -0.18
CA ASP A 14 8.97 21.65 1.19
C ASP A 14 7.56 21.17 1.49
N ARG A 15 6.54 21.96 1.15
CA ARG A 15 5.13 21.58 1.32
C ARG A 15 4.75 20.33 0.52
N ILE A 16 5.20 20.24 -0.73
CA ILE A 16 4.94 19.06 -1.57
C ILE A 16 5.63 17.83 -0.98
N SER A 17 6.88 17.99 -0.54
CA SER A 17 7.68 16.93 0.07
C SER A 17 6.99 16.39 1.33
N GLU A 18 6.50 17.28 2.20
CA GLU A 18 5.74 16.91 3.39
C GLU A 18 4.49 16.08 3.07
N ILE A 19 3.69 16.53 2.09
CA ILE A 19 2.48 15.81 1.66
C ILE A 19 2.82 14.41 1.16
N PHE A 20 3.85 14.28 0.31
CA PHE A 20 4.25 12.99 -0.24
C PHE A 20 4.85 12.07 0.83
N SER A 21 5.62 12.60 1.78
CA SER A 21 6.15 11.82 2.90
C SER A 21 5.03 11.26 3.77
N GLN A 22 3.99 12.06 4.07
CA GLN A 22 2.83 11.58 4.82
C GLN A 22 2.05 10.52 4.04
N LEU A 23 1.84 10.71 2.73
CA LEU A 23 1.16 9.72 1.88
C LEU A 23 1.91 8.38 1.86
N ALA A 24 3.24 8.43 1.67
CA ALA A 24 4.09 7.24 1.65
C ALA A 24 4.02 6.49 2.98
N TYR A 25 4.13 7.20 4.11
CA TYR A 25 4.00 6.61 5.44
C TYR A 25 2.66 5.89 5.62
N HIS A 26 1.54 6.54 5.27
CA HIS A 26 0.23 5.92 5.41
C HIS A 26 0.05 4.70 4.51
N ALA A 27 0.58 4.74 3.27
CA ALA A 27 0.54 3.60 2.36
C ALA A 27 1.36 2.41 2.90
N GLU A 28 2.54 2.67 3.47
CA GLU A 28 3.35 1.64 4.14
C GLU A 28 2.59 1.00 5.31
N GLN A 29 2.02 1.80 6.20
CA GLN A 29 1.26 1.28 7.35
C GLN A 29 0.05 0.43 6.89
N GLN A 30 -0.66 0.88 5.85
CA GLN A 30 -1.80 0.14 5.31
C GLN A 30 -1.39 -1.18 4.65
N ALA A 31 -0.24 -1.22 3.96
CA ALA A 31 0.28 -2.42 3.31
C ALA A 31 0.67 -3.54 4.28
N LEU A 32 0.86 -3.24 5.57
CA LEU A 32 1.21 -4.23 6.59
C LEU A 32 0.07 -5.19 6.93
N SER A 33 -1.19 -4.76 6.74
CA SER A 33 -2.37 -5.45 7.27
C SER A 33 -3.47 -5.66 6.22
N ARG A 34 -3.61 -4.73 5.27
CA ARG A 34 -4.64 -4.78 4.23
C ARG A 34 -4.34 -5.90 3.23
N CYS A 35 -5.39 -6.63 2.84
CA CYS A 35 -5.26 -7.59 1.76
C CYS A 35 -4.90 -6.87 0.43
N PRO A 36 -3.77 -7.22 -0.23
CA PRO A 36 -3.32 -6.56 -1.46
C PRO A 36 -4.27 -6.77 -2.65
N TYR A 37 -5.14 -7.78 -2.56
CA TYR A 37 -6.13 -8.10 -3.58
C TYR A 37 -7.53 -7.60 -3.25
N LYS A 38 -7.73 -6.83 -2.16
CA LYS A 38 -9.03 -6.24 -1.80
C LYS A 38 -9.10 -4.82 -2.32
N ASN A 39 -9.95 -4.57 -3.31
CA ASN A 39 -10.12 -3.23 -3.87
C ASN A 39 -10.95 -2.31 -2.95
N ARG A 40 -11.15 -1.05 -3.36
CA ARG A 40 -11.91 -0.05 -2.58
C ARG A 40 -13.40 -0.36 -2.40
N LEU A 41 -13.94 -1.35 -3.12
CA LEU A 41 -15.32 -1.82 -3.04
C LEU A 41 -15.42 -3.14 -2.28
N ASP A 42 -14.37 -3.52 -1.55
CA ASP A 42 -14.26 -4.79 -0.84
C ASP A 42 -14.36 -6.04 -1.72
N CYS A 43 -14.07 -5.90 -3.01
CA CYS A 43 -14.02 -7.02 -3.95
C CYS A 43 -12.59 -7.54 -4.16
N CYS A 44 -12.48 -8.84 -4.38
CA CYS A 44 -11.25 -9.56 -4.59
C CYS A 44 -10.80 -9.48 -6.06
N THR A 45 -9.56 -9.03 -6.28
CA THR A 45 -8.92 -8.92 -7.58
C THR A 45 -7.94 -10.06 -7.87
N ALA A 46 -7.82 -11.04 -6.97
CA ALA A 46 -6.91 -12.17 -7.14
C ALA A 46 -7.37 -13.04 -8.33
N GLN A 47 -6.43 -13.33 -9.24
CA GLN A 47 -6.66 -14.20 -10.40
C GLN A 47 -6.36 -15.68 -10.11
N PHE A 48 -6.12 -16.02 -8.85
CA PHE A 48 -5.87 -17.36 -8.35
C PHE A 48 -6.94 -17.74 -7.30
N GLY A 49 -7.05 -19.03 -7.00
CA GLY A 49 -7.96 -19.52 -5.97
C GLY A 49 -7.61 -18.95 -4.59
N CYS A 50 -8.42 -18.05 -4.08
CA CYS A 50 -8.19 -17.38 -2.80
C CYS A 50 -9.27 -17.76 -1.79
N ARG A 51 -8.87 -18.17 -0.58
CA ARG A 51 -9.80 -18.60 0.49
C ARG A 51 -10.73 -17.48 0.99
N ASN A 52 -10.40 -16.24 0.68
CA ASN A 52 -11.19 -15.06 1.06
C ASN A 52 -12.19 -14.64 -0.03
N GLN A 53 -12.18 -15.25 -1.21
CA GLN A 53 -13.18 -15.03 -2.27
C GLN A 53 -14.54 -15.59 -1.83
N ARG A 54 -15.61 -14.87 -2.17
CA ARG A 54 -17.00 -15.27 -1.98
C ARG A 54 -17.78 -15.05 -3.27
N ASP A 55 -19.10 -15.19 -3.19
CA ASP A 55 -20.00 -14.94 -4.32
C ASP A 55 -19.73 -13.56 -4.96
N ILE A 56 -20.03 -13.47 -6.26
CA ILE A 56 -19.81 -12.26 -7.04
C ILE A 56 -20.65 -11.13 -6.48
N ASP A 57 -19.98 -10.01 -6.18
CA ASP A 57 -20.63 -8.78 -5.77
C ASP A 57 -21.15 -8.04 -7.01
N ALA A 58 -22.44 -7.70 -7.00
CA ALA A 58 -23.11 -7.08 -8.13
C ALA A 58 -22.63 -5.64 -8.43
N GLN A 59 -22.04 -4.94 -7.45
CA GLN A 59 -21.57 -3.56 -7.60
C GLN A 59 -20.26 -3.48 -8.40
N CYS A 60 -19.38 -4.48 -8.25
CA CYS A 60 -18.05 -4.49 -8.86
C CYS A 60 -17.83 -5.62 -9.88
N GLY A 61 -18.73 -6.60 -9.98
CA GLY A 61 -18.62 -7.74 -10.89
C GLY A 61 -17.48 -8.71 -10.55
N LEU A 62 -16.95 -8.65 -9.32
CA LEU A 62 -15.85 -9.48 -8.83
C LEU A 62 -16.29 -10.23 -7.57
N PRO A 63 -15.62 -11.34 -7.19
CA PRO A 63 -15.87 -12.02 -5.93
C PRO A 63 -15.77 -11.05 -4.74
N ALA A 64 -16.72 -11.05 -3.82
CA ALA A 64 -16.56 -10.29 -2.57
C ALA A 64 -15.36 -10.83 -1.77
N CYS A 65 -14.62 -9.95 -1.08
CA CYS A 65 -13.47 -10.32 -0.26
C CYS A 65 -13.83 -10.29 1.24
N ARG A 66 -13.77 -11.44 1.92
CA ARG A 66 -13.88 -11.52 3.40
C ARG A 66 -12.55 -11.38 4.13
N GLY A 67 -11.54 -10.78 3.49
CA GLY A 67 -10.31 -10.41 4.18
C GLY A 67 -10.63 -9.41 5.30
N ASP A 68 -10.19 -9.73 6.50
CA ASP A 68 -10.39 -8.96 7.74
C ASP A 68 -9.37 -7.84 7.92
N ASP A 69 -8.48 -7.67 6.94
CA ASP A 69 -7.38 -6.69 6.97
C ASP A 69 -6.50 -6.84 8.23
N GLN A 70 -6.36 -8.08 8.74
CA GLN A 70 -5.48 -8.48 9.84
C GLN A 70 -4.30 -9.33 9.36
N LEU A 71 -4.05 -9.37 8.05
CA LEU A 71 -3.00 -10.20 7.47
C LEU A 71 -1.64 -9.56 7.73
N ASN A 72 -0.82 -10.14 8.61
CA ASN A 72 0.53 -9.65 8.86
C ASN A 72 1.49 -10.10 7.73
N TYR A 73 1.70 -9.22 6.76
CA TYR A 73 2.61 -9.51 5.62
C TYR A 73 4.09 -9.31 5.92
N ARG A 74 4.46 -8.86 7.13
CA ARG A 74 5.85 -8.58 7.51
C ARG A 74 6.79 -9.75 7.19
N HIS A 75 6.38 -10.97 7.55
CA HIS A 75 7.16 -12.19 7.30
C HIS A 75 7.34 -12.54 5.82
N ALA A 76 6.52 -12.00 4.91
CA ALA A 76 6.64 -12.24 3.47
C ALA A 76 7.66 -11.29 2.79
N TRP A 77 8.03 -10.20 3.46
CA TRP A 77 8.93 -9.17 2.93
C TRP A 77 10.26 -9.07 3.68
N GLU A 78 10.27 -9.45 4.96
CA GLU A 78 11.51 -9.60 5.73
C GLU A 78 12.26 -10.83 5.23
N VAL A 79 13.20 -10.61 4.30
CA VAL A 79 14.27 -11.57 4.03
C VAL A 79 15.13 -11.62 5.30
N GLU A 80 15.28 -12.82 5.88
CA GLU A 80 16.25 -13.04 6.95
C GLU A 80 17.58 -12.47 6.45
N ALA A 81 18.15 -11.51 7.19
CA ALA A 81 19.50 -11.06 6.95
C ALA A 81 20.37 -12.32 7.11
N GLN A 82 20.85 -12.85 5.99
CA GLN A 82 21.82 -13.93 6.02
C GLN A 82 23.02 -13.37 6.80
N ASP A 83 23.23 -13.92 7.98
CA ASP A 83 24.36 -13.60 8.83
C ASP A 83 25.62 -13.99 8.03
N GLU A 84 26.26 -13.00 7.40
CA GLU A 84 27.59 -13.15 6.79
C GLU A 84 28.61 -13.23 7.94
N GLY A 85 28.51 -14.32 8.70
CA GLY A 85 29.27 -14.61 9.91
C GLY A 85 29.68 -16.08 9.99
N GLY A 86 30.05 -16.67 8.85
CA GLY A 86 30.72 -17.97 8.80
C GLY A 86 32.23 -17.80 8.98
N LEU A 87 32.71 -18.10 10.19
CA LEU A 87 34.11 -18.40 10.50
C LEU A 87 34.64 -19.58 9.69
#